data_AF-A0A3B9RZH9-F1
#
_entry.id   AF-A0A3B9RZH9-F1
#
_cell.length_a   1.000
_cell.length_b   1.000
_cell.length_c   1.000
_cell.angle_alpha   90.00
_cell.angle_beta   90.00
_cell.angle_gamma   90.00
#
_symmetry.space_group_name_H-M   'P 1'
#
loop_
_entity.id
_entity.type
_entity.pdbx_description
1 polymer ?
#
loop_
_entity_poly.entity_id
_entity_poly.type
_entity_poly.pdbx_seq_one_letter_code
_entity_poly.pdbx_strand_id
1 'polypeptide(L)' 'KLLELKALKYYFLTFRNVGIFQEGVTARIFNDLYALLKPEELLIKTCYSTRGGINTTCTIDSNEQTS' A
#
# COMPACT_ATOMS: atom_id res chain seq x y z
N LYS A 1 3.29 8.79 15.60
CA LYS A 1 3.40 7.37 16.07
C LYS A 1 4.37 6.65 15.14
N LEU A 2 5.19 5.73 15.64
CA LEU A 2 6.11 4.96 14.79
C LEU A 2 5.58 3.54 14.59
N LEU A 3 5.62 3.05 13.35
CA LEU A 3 5.20 1.70 13.01
C LEU A 3 6.35 0.71 13.21
N GLU A 4 6.07 -0.42 13.84
CA GLU A 4 7.04 -1.49 14.06
C GLU A 4 7.10 -2.44 12.84
N LEU A 5 8.32 -2.87 12.47
CA LEU A 5 8.59 -3.59 11.22
C LEU A 5 7.99 -5.00 11.20
N LYS A 6 8.04 -5.74 12.31
CA LYS A 6 7.45 -7.08 12.43
C LYS A 6 5.92 -6.99 12.30
N ALA A 7 5.27 -6.02 12.92
CA ALA A 7 3.83 -5.77 12.77
C ALA A 7 3.47 -5.45 11.30
N LEU A 8 4.25 -4.59 10.63
CA LEU A 8 4.04 -4.27 9.22
C LEU A 8 4.19 -5.51 8.32
N LYS A 9 5.17 -6.37 8.59
CA LYS A 9 5.34 -7.65 7.87
C LYS A 9 4.08 -8.53 8.02
N TYR A 10 3.56 -8.69 9.25
CA TYR A 10 2.36 -9.50 9.46
C TYR A 10 1.13 -8.91 8.77
N TYR A 11 1.00 -7.58 8.78
CA TYR A 11 -0.04 -6.90 8.03
C TYR A 11 0.00 -7.28 6.54
N PHE A 12 1.17 -7.22 5.88
CA PHE A 12 1.28 -7.63 4.47
C PHE A 12 0.95 -9.11 4.24
N LEU A 13 1.28 -10.00 5.18
CA LEU A 13 0.94 -11.42 5.06
C LEU A 13 -0.57 -11.69 5.06
N THR A 14 -1.38 -10.81 5.66
CA THR A 14 -2.84 -10.96 5.66
C THR A 14 -3.42 -10.92 4.24
N PHE A 15 -2.83 -10.13 3.33
CA PHE A 15 -3.29 -10.00 1.94
C PHE A 15 -3.04 -11.24 1.08
N ARG A 16 -2.25 -12.21 1.54
CA ARG A 16 -1.92 -13.42 0.77
C ARG A 16 -3.14 -14.30 0.47
N ASN A 17 -4.09 -14.34 1.40
CA ASN A 17 -5.24 -15.25 1.33
C ASN A 17 -6.56 -14.53 1.03
N VAL A 18 -6.53 -13.20 0.90
CA VAL A 18 -7.71 -12.42 0.50
C VAL A 18 -7.63 -12.27 -1.01
N GLY A 19 -8.68 -12.69 -1.73
CA GLY A 19 -8.78 -12.53 -3.19
C GLY A 19 -8.96 -11.07 -3.62
N ILE A 20 -8.11 -10.18 -3.13
CA ILE A 20 -8.12 -8.76 -3.47
C ILE A 20 -7.42 -8.62 -4.83
N PHE A 21 -8.11 -7.99 -5.78
CA PHE A 21 -7.52 -7.59 -7.05
C PHE A 21 -6.33 -6.67 -6.80
N GLN A 22 -5.24 -6.86 -7.55
CA GLN A 22 -3.97 -6.14 -7.38
C GLN A 22 -4.16 -4.62 -7.28
N GLU A 23 -5.18 -4.07 -7.94
CA GLU A 23 -5.47 -2.64 -7.97
C GLU A 23 -5.93 -2.06 -6.61
N GLY A 24 -6.60 -2.85 -5.78
CA GLY A 24 -7.16 -2.37 -4.50
C GLY A 24 -6.19 -2.43 -3.32
N VAL A 25 -5.12 -3.23 -3.42
CA VAL A 25 -4.19 -3.46 -2.30
C VAL A 25 -3.42 -2.19 -1.93
N THR A 26 -2.92 -1.47 -2.93
CA THR A 26 -2.14 -0.23 -2.73
C THR A 26 -2.96 0.83 -2.00
N ALA A 27 -4.19 1.06 -2.47
CA ALA A 27 -5.14 2.00 -1.83
C ALA A 27 -5.51 1.57 -0.41
N ARG A 28 -5.70 0.26 -0.20
CA ARG A 28 -5.99 -0.26 1.14
C ARG A 28 -4.85 -0.04 2.13
N ILE A 29 -3.61 -0.34 1.72
CA ILE A 29 -2.41 -0.12 2.53
C ILE A 29 -2.29 1.36 2.90
N PHE A 30 -2.44 2.24 1.91
CA PHE A 30 -2.35 3.69 2.13
C PHE A 30 -3.39 4.16 3.16
N ASN A 31 -4.67 3.81 2.96
CA ASN A 31 -5.75 4.25 3.84
C ASN A 31 -5.58 3.73 5.28
N ASP A 32 -5.22 2.45 5.44
CA ASP A 32 -5.03 1.86 6.76
C ASP A 32 -3.85 2.51 7.50
N LEU A 33 -2.73 2.75 6.81
CA LEU A 33 -1.54 3.37 7.41
C LEU A 33 -1.74 4.87 7.69
N TYR A 34 -2.39 5.60 6.78
CA TYR A 34 -2.68 7.02 6.94
C TYR A 34 -3.61 7.26 8.14
N ALA A 35 -4.68 6.46 8.27
CA ALA A 35 -5.60 6.55 9.40
C ALA A 35 -4.94 6.19 10.74
N LEU A 36 -4.04 5.19 10.74
CA LEU A 36 -3.35 4.72 11.94
C LEU A 36 -2.28 5.70 12.44
N LEU A 37 -1.45 6.20 11.52
CA LEU A 37 -0.25 6.99 11.84
C LEU A 37 -0.54 8.49 11.87
N LYS A 38 -1.53 8.96 11.09
CA LYS A 38 -1.81 10.37 10.81
C LYS A 38 -0.53 11.15 10.49
N PRO A 39 0.27 10.69 9.51
CA PRO A 39 1.53 11.34 9.19
C PRO A 39 1.28 12.67 8.46
N GLU A 40 2.27 13.57 8.44
CA GLU A 40 2.22 14.74 7.57
C GLU A 40 2.29 14.33 6.09
N GLU A 41 3.12 13.33 5.78
CA GLU A 41 3.30 12.81 4.42
C GLU A 41 3.32 11.28 4.43
N LEU A 42 2.72 10.67 3.40
CA LEU A 42 2.78 9.23 3.17
C LEU A 42 2.86 8.95 1.67
N LEU A 43 3.83 8.13 1.28
CA LEU A 43 3.96 7.60 -0.08
C LEU A 43 3.98 6.08 -0.02
N ILE A 44 3.09 5.44 -0.79
CA ILE A 44 3.06 3.99 -0.96
C ILE A 44 3.25 3.66 -2.43
N LYS A 45 4.28 2.86 -2.72
CA LYS A 45 4.57 2.34 -4.06
C LYS A 45 4.58 0.82 -4.04
N THR A 46 3.79 0.22 -4.92
CA THR A 46 3.72 -1.25 -5.09
C THR A 46 4.15 -1.61 -6.50
N CYS A 47 5.11 -2.53 -6.60
CA CYS A 47 5.57 -3.10 -7.86
C CYS A 47 4.99 -4.52 -7.97
N TYR A 48 4.12 -4.75 -8.94
CA TYR A 48 3.53 -6.06 -9.18
C TYR A 48 4.39 -6.88 -10.14
N SER A 49 4.42 -8.20 -9.92
CA SER A 49 5.06 -9.14 -10.84
C SER A 49 4.38 -9.06 -12.22
N THR A 50 5.20 -9.14 -13.26
CA THR A 50 4.76 -9.09 -14.66
C THR A 50 3.69 -10.14 -14.94
N ARG A 51 2.57 -9.72 -15.56
CA ARG A 51 1.53 -10.62 -16.07
C ARG A 51 1.34 -10.34 -17.55
N GLY A 52 1.45 -11.38 -18.40
CA GLY A 52 1.28 -11.23 -19.85
C GLY A 52 2.27 -10.26 -20.50
N GLY A 53 3.47 -10.10 -19.94
CA GLY A 53 4.46 -9.14 -20.43
C GLY A 53 4.24 -7.69 -19.96
N ILE A 54 3.19 -7.42 -19.18
CA ILE A 54 2.87 -6.08 -18.68
C ILE A 54 3.41 -5.93 -17.26
N ASN A 55 4.23 -4.91 -17.04
CA ASN A 55 4.68 -4.49 -15.73
C ASN A 55 3.69 -3.47 -15.17
N THR A 56 3.26 -3.66 -13.92
CA THR A 56 2.33 -2.75 -13.26
C THR A 56 2.97 -2.19 -12.00
N THR A 57 3.02 -0.86 -11.92
CA THR A 57 3.43 -0.13 -10.72
C THR A 57 2.30 0.81 -10.34
N CYS A 58 1.93 0.82 -9.07
CA CYS A 58 0.95 1.74 -8.53
C CYS A 58 1.62 2.58 -7.44
N THR A 59 1.36 3.88 -7.47
CA THR A 59 1.85 4.85 -6.48
C THR A 59 0.68 5.65 -5.96
N ILE A 60 0.63 5.88 -4.65
CA ILE A 60 -0.28 6.83 -4.00
C ILE A 60 0.56 7.71 -3.10
N ASP A 61 0.42 9.01 -3.30
CA ASP A 61 1.10 10.05 -2.54
C ASP A 61 0.06 10.99 -1.93
N SER A 62 0.14 11.24 -0.63
CA SER A 62 -0.74 12.18 0.08
C SER A 62 -0.65 13.60 -0.46
N ASN A 63 0.52 14.00 -0.98
CA ASN A 63 0.76 15.35 -1.45
C ASN A 63 0.12 15.62 -2.82
N GLU A 64 0.03 14.59 -3.67
CA GLU A 64 -0.57 14.69 -5.01
C GLU A 64 -2.11 14.73 -4.98
N GLN A 65 -2.73 14.33 -3.88
CA GLN A 65 -4.19 14.31 -3.73
C GLN A 65 -4.79 15.65 -3.29
N THR A 66 -3.97 16.63 -2.91
CA THR A 66 -4.40 17.93 -2.35
C THR A 66 -4.45 19.05 -3.41
N SER A 67 -4.38 18.71 -4.71
CA SER A 67 -4.43 19.67 -5.84
C SER A 67 -5.82 19.81 -6.46
#